data_AF-A0A948S138-F1
#
_entry.id   AF-A0A948S138-F1
#
_cell.length_a   1.000
_cell.length_b   1.000
_cell.length_c   1.000
_cell.angle_alpha   90.00
_cell.angle_beta   90.00
_cell.angle_gamma   90.00
#
_symmetry.space_group_name_H-M   'P 1'
#
loop_
_entity.id
_entity.type
_entity.pdbx_description
1 polymer ?
#
loop_
_entity_poly.entity_id
_entity_poly.type
_entity_poly.pdbx_seq_one_letter_code
_entity_poly.pdbx_strand_id
1 'polypeptide(L)' 'MRLFTDNIDWTRFVVLLRERFFEYTQKELSDEVGVDPNTVAKWEQGKSTPRRPNKRKLKELARKKGFTEAQWPEKGK' A
#
# COMPACT_ATOMS: atom_id res chain seq x y z
N MET A 1 0.80 23.92 -2.01
CA MET A 1 -0.31 22.98 -1.74
C MET A 1 0.28 21.69 -1.19
N ARG A 2 0.31 21.52 0.14
CA ARG A 2 0.80 20.27 0.77
C ARG A 2 -0.39 19.31 0.83
N LEU A 3 -0.41 18.31 -0.05
CA LEU A 3 -1.32 17.18 0.09
C LEU A 3 -0.84 16.39 1.31
N PHE A 4 -1.60 16.46 2.40
CA PHE A 4 -1.34 15.76 3.65
C PHE A 4 -1.42 14.24 3.42
N THR A 5 -0.31 13.60 3.05
CA THR A 5 -0.28 12.13 2.87
C THR A 5 -0.12 11.34 4.18
N ASP A 6 -0.33 11.98 5.33
CA ASP A 6 -0.04 11.35 6.63
C ASP A 6 -1.23 10.60 7.25
N ASN A 7 -2.44 10.70 6.67
CA ASN A 7 -3.61 9.98 7.17
C ASN A 7 -3.98 8.71 6.38
N ILE A 8 -3.05 8.13 5.61
CA ILE A 8 -3.35 6.91 4.83
C ILE A 8 -3.51 5.70 5.77
N ASP A 9 -4.62 4.97 5.64
CA ASP A 9 -4.77 3.62 6.17
C ASP A 9 -3.95 2.64 5.32
N TRP A 10 -2.69 2.43 5.72
CA TRP A 10 -1.77 1.55 5.01
C TRP A 10 -2.22 0.08 4.99
N THR A 11 -2.97 -0.37 5.99
CA THR A 11 -3.52 -1.72 6.02
C THR A 11 -4.47 -1.90 4.85
N ARG A 12 -5.45 -0.99 4.74
CA ARG A 12 -6.44 -1.04 3.66
C ARG A 12 -5.84 -0.73 2.30
N PHE A 13 -4.89 0.20 2.25
CA PHE A 13 -4.19 0.59 1.02
C PHE A 13 -3.51 -0.61 0.36
N VAL A 14 -2.74 -1.39 1.13
CA VAL A 14 -1.99 -2.54 0.61
C VAL A 14 -2.94 -3.60 0.08
N VAL A 15 -4.02 -3.91 0.82
CA VAL A 15 -5.04 -4.88 0.37
C VAL A 15 -5.71 -4.43 -0.92
N LEU A 16 -6.15 -3.17 -1.01
CA LEU A 16 -6.81 -2.66 -2.21
C LEU A 16 -5.87 -2.67 -3.42
N LEU A 17 -4.64 -2.17 -3.25
CA LEU A 17 -3.63 -2.17 -4.30
C LEU A 17 -3.40 -3.58 -4.84
N ARG A 18 -3.21 -4.54 -3.93
CA ARG A 18 -2.95 -5.94 -4.27
C ARG A 18 -4.13 -6.59 -4.97
N GLU A 19 -5.31 -6.61 -4.35
CA GLU A 19 -6.43 -7.42 -4.79
C GLU A 19 -7.23 -6.78 -5.92
N ARG A 20 -7.34 -5.44 -5.94
CA ARG A 20 -8.25 -4.76 -6.88
C ARG A 20 -7.57 -4.10 -8.06
N PHE A 21 -6.34 -3.62 -7.89
CA PHE A 21 -5.64 -2.88 -8.95
C PHE A 21 -4.62 -3.73 -9.69
N PHE A 22 -4.08 -4.76 -9.04
CA PHE A 22 -3.09 -5.66 -9.63
C PHE A 22 -3.50 -7.13 -9.66
N GLU A 23 -4.50 -7.55 -8.88
CA GLU A 23 -4.91 -8.96 -8.72
C GLU A 23 -3.77 -9.88 -8.29
N TYR A 24 -2.87 -9.36 -7.44
CA TYR A 24 -1.68 -10.06 -6.98
C TYR A 24 -1.93 -10.95 -5.75
N THR A 25 -1.13 -11.99 -5.65
CA THR A 25 -0.84 -12.68 -4.40
C THR A 25 0.05 -11.82 -3.49
N GLN A 26 0.11 -12.14 -2.20
CA GLN A 26 1.01 -11.43 -1.27
C GLN A 26 2.48 -11.56 -1.70
N LYS A 27 2.86 -12.70 -2.30
CA LYS A 27 4.19 -12.93 -2.83
C LYS A 27 4.51 -11.99 -4.00
N GLU A 28 3.62 -11.89 -4.99
CA GLU A 28 3.84 -11.02 -6.14
C GLU A 28 3.96 -9.55 -5.74
N LEU A 29 3.10 -9.06 -4.84
CA LEU A 29 3.26 -7.70 -4.33
C LEU A 29 4.58 -7.53 -3.55
N SER A 30 5.00 -8.54 -2.79
CA SER A 30 6.26 -8.49 -2.04
C SER A 30 7.48 -8.44 -2.96
N ASP A 31 7.45 -9.18 -4.07
CA ASP A 31 8.50 -9.20 -5.09
C ASP A 31 8.61 -7.80 -5.75
N GLU A 32 7.48 -7.20 -6.12
CA GLU A 32 7.43 -5.84 -6.71
C GLU A 32 7.93 -4.75 -5.74
N VAL A 33 7.60 -4.86 -4.46
CA VAL A 33 8.04 -3.88 -3.44
C VAL A 33 9.48 -4.18 -2.97
N GLY A 34 9.98 -5.40 -3.15
CA GLY A 34 11.28 -5.87 -2.70
C GLY A 34 11.35 -6.10 -1.19
N VAL A 35 10.36 -6.80 -0.63
CA VAL A 35 10.29 -7.17 0.79
C VAL A 35 9.90 -8.65 0.94
N ASP A 36 10.03 -9.20 2.14
CA ASP A 36 9.57 -10.55 2.44
C ASP A 36 8.01 -10.63 2.41
N PRO A 37 7.39 -11.71 1.89
CA PRO A 37 5.93 -11.87 1.87
C PRO A 37 5.26 -11.72 3.24
N ASN A 38 5.91 -12.16 4.32
CA ASN A 38 5.41 -11.99 5.70
C ASN A 38 5.38 -10.52 6.11
N THR A 39 6.22 -9.68 5.51
CA THR A 39 6.18 -8.22 5.72
C THR A 39 4.89 -7.64 5.15
N VAL A 40 4.48 -8.06 3.94
CA VAL A 40 3.20 -7.66 3.33
C VAL A 40 2.03 -8.17 4.19
N ALA A 41 2.05 -9.44 4.60
CA ALA A 41 1.01 -10.01 5.45
C ALA A 41 0.85 -9.22 6.77
N LYS A 42 1.96 -8.79 7.40
CA LYS A 42 1.91 -7.95 8.61
C LYS A 42 1.33 -6.56 8.35
N TRP A 43 1.51 -5.98 7.17
CA TRP A 43 0.88 -4.71 6.79
C TRP A 43 -0.62 -4.88 6.61
N GLU A 44 -1.05 -5.92 5.89
CA GLU A 44 -2.47 -6.21 5.62
C GLU A 44 -3.26 -6.59 6.89
N GLN A 45 -2.58 -7.11 7.91
CA GLN A 45 -3.16 -7.41 9.22
C GLN A 45 -3.08 -6.21 10.19
N GLY A 46 -2.49 -5.08 9.78
CA GLY A 46 -2.29 -3.92 10.64
C GLY A 46 -1.26 -4.13 11.77
N LYS A 47 -0.52 -5.24 11.76
CA LYS A 47 0.51 -5.56 12.77
C LYS A 47 1.75 -4.69 12.65
N SER A 48 1.99 -4.10 11.48
CA SER A 48 3.05 -3.11 11.27
C SER A 48 2.67 -2.17 10.12
N THR A 49 3.36 -1.04 10.00
CA THR A 49 3.18 -0.11 8.88
C THR A 49 4.39 -0.12 7.95
N PRO A 50 4.20 0.10 6.63
CA PRO A 50 5.33 0.18 5.69
C PRO A 50 6.29 1.30 6.09
N ARG A 51 7.60 1.06 5.98
CA ARG A 51 8.61 2.10 6.19
C ARG A 51 8.62 3.09 5.03
N ARG A 52 9.21 4.28 5.24
CA ARG A 52 9.30 5.35 4.23
C ARG A 52 9.69 4.89 2.81
N PRO A 53 10.74 4.06 2.58
CA PRO A 53 11.07 3.59 1.23
C PRO A 53 9.95 2.75 0.61
N ASN A 54 9.29 1.90 1.40
CA ASN A 54 8.22 1.02 0.94
C ASN A 54 6.95 1.82 0.65
N LYS A 55 6.63 2.82 1.48
CA LYS A 55 5.54 3.77 1.22
C LYS A 55 5.70 4.46 -0.14
N ARG A 56 6.93 4.83 -0.51
CA ARG A 56 7.21 5.45 -1.81
C ARG A 56 6.93 4.48 -2.97
N LYS A 57 7.47 3.27 -2.92
CA LYS A 57 7.25 2.23 -3.94
C LYS A 57 5.76 1.88 -4.08
N LEU A 58 5.05 1.71 -2.97
CA LEU A 58 3.61 1.43 -2.96
C LEU A 58 2.79 2.54 -3.64
N LYS A 59 3.12 3.81 -3.40
CA LYS A 59 2.49 4.95 -4.08
C LYS A 59 2.81 5.00 -5.57
N GLU A 60 4.04 4.66 -5.97
CA GLU A 60 4.44 4.57 -7.38
C GLU A 60 3.68 3.47 -8.11
N LEU A 61 3.59 2.27 -7.52
CA LEU A 61 2.78 1.16 -8.05
C LEU A 61 1.30 1.54 -8.18
N ALA A 62 0.74 2.18 -7.15
CA ALA A 62 -0.64 2.65 -7.17
C ALA A 62 -0.91 3.59 -8.36
N ARG A 63 -0.05 4.59 -8.57
CA ARG A 63 -0.17 5.52 -9.70
C ARG A 63 -0.07 4.81 -11.06
N LYS A 64 0.79 3.80 -11.19
CA LYS A 64 0.94 2.99 -12.43
C LYS A 64 -0.37 2.29 -12.84
N LYS A 65 -1.26 1.98 -11.89
CA LYS A 65 -2.58 1.36 -12.14
C LYS A 65 -3.75 2.32 -12.05
N GLY A 66 -3.50 3.63 -11.95
CA GLY A 66 -4.56 4.62 -11.78
C GLY A 66 -5.24 4.58 -10.41
N PHE A 67 -4.63 3.94 -9.40
CA PHE A 67 -5.06 4.07 -8.00
C PHE A 67 -4.52 5.37 -7.43
N THR A 68 -5.28 6.45 -7.63
CA THR A 68 -4.85 7.83 -7.30
C THR A 68 -5.13 8.19 -5.85
N GLU A 69 -4.49 9.28 -5.39
CA GLU A 69 -4.61 9.85 -4.05
C GLU A 69 -6.06 10.01 -3.58
N ALA A 70 -6.98 10.38 -4.48
CA ALA A 70 -8.41 10.56 -4.16
C ALA A 70 -9.12 9.26 -3.75
N GLN A 71 -8.54 8.10 -4.09
CA GLN A 71 -9.09 6.79 -3.76
C GLN A 71 -8.37 6.14 -2.57
N TRP A 72 -7.26 6.73 -2.11
CA TRP A 72 -6.47 6.13 -1.04
C TRP A 72 -7.26 6.14 0.26
N PRO A 73 -7.37 4.99 0.95
CA PRO A 73 -8.14 4.91 2.17
C PRO A 73 -7.48 5.75 3.26
N GLU A 74 -8.28 6.52 3.97
CA GLU A 74 -7.84 7.33 5.11
C GLU A 74 -8.17 6.62 6.43
N LYS A 75 -7.34 6.81 7.46
CA LYS A 75 -7.73 6.38 8.81
C LYS A 75 -8.91 7.25 9.26
N GLY A 76 -10.01 6.61 9.63
CA GLY A 76 -11.12 7.29 10.31
C GLY A 76 -10.63 7.96 11.60
N LYS A 77 -11.26 9.09 11.96
CA LYS A 77 -11.08 9.75 13.25
C LYS A 77 -11.36 8.79 14.41
#